data_AF-A0A7N2RF83-F1
#
_entry.id   AF-A0A7N2RF83-F1
#
_cell.length_a   1.000
_cell.length_b   1.000
_cell.length_c   1.000
_cell.angle_alpha   90.00
_cell.angle_beta   90.00
_cell.angle_gamma   90.00
#
_symmetry.space_group_name_H-M   'P 1'
#
loop_
_entity.id
_entity.type
_entity.pdbx_description
1 polymer ?
#
loop_
_entity_poly.entity_id
_entity_poly.type
_entity_poly.pdbx_seq_one_letter_code
_entity_poly.pdbx_strand_id
1 'polypeptide(L)'
;MALLLSLTFPFPLSSSTLDAKSGGTSLSVEKKEEALKSPNGVFSAGFYSVGDNAFCFAIWFSNSHTIVWMANPDQAVNGKRSKLSLL
;
A
#
# COMPACT_ATOMS: atom_id res chain seq x y z
N MET A 1 -20.57 27.79 -27.23
CA MET A 1 -20.50 26.32 -27.44
C MET A 1 -19.46 25.80 -26.47
N ALA A 2 -19.86 25.28 -25.31
CA ALA A 2 -18.93 24.76 -24.30
C ALA A 2 -18.78 23.25 -24.52
N LEU A 3 -17.58 22.79 -24.86
CA LEU A 3 -17.26 21.37 -24.96
C LEU A 3 -16.95 20.86 -23.55
N LEU A 4 -17.90 20.15 -22.94
CA LEU A 4 -17.62 19.33 -21.76
C LEU A 4 -16.83 18.10 -22.22
N LEU A 5 -15.55 18.05 -21.84
CA LEU A 5 -14.71 16.87 -22.05
C LEU A 5 -15.06 15.83 -20.97
N SER A 6 -16.01 14.94 -21.26
CA SER A 6 -16.34 13.82 -20.37
C SER A 6 -15.26 12.73 -20.49
N LEU A 7 -14.27 12.73 -19.58
CA LEU A 7 -13.34 11.61 -19.40
C LEU A 7 -14.06 10.45 -18.68
N THR A 8 -14.94 9.75 -19.40
CA THR A 8 -15.39 8.43 -18.97
C THR A 8 -14.47 7.39 -19.58
N PHE A 9 -13.29 7.20 -18.99
CA PHE A 9 -12.49 6.01 -19.27
C PHE A 9 -13.13 4.83 -18.53
N PRO A 10 -13.62 3.78 -19.22
CA PRO A 10 -14.00 2.55 -18.56
C PRO A 10 -12.70 1.81 -18.21
N PHE A 11 -12.03 2.23 -17.15
CA PHE A 11 -11.03 1.36 -16.53
C PHE A 11 -11.81 0.26 -15.82
N PRO A 12 -11.74 -1.01 -16.24
CA PRO A 12 -12.24 -2.08 -15.40
C PRO A 12 -11.44 -2.01 -14.09
N LEU A 13 -12.09 -1.61 -12.98
CA LEU A 13 -11.57 -1.85 -11.64
C LEU A 13 -11.63 -3.37 -11.42
N SER A 14 -10.64 -4.07 -11.96
CA SER A 14 -10.41 -5.46 -11.59
C SER A 14 -9.97 -5.45 -10.13
N SER A 15 -10.89 -5.76 -9.21
CA SER A 15 -10.55 -6.03 -7.81
C SER A 15 -10.08 -7.48 -7.73
N SER A 16 -8.76 -7.70 -7.64
CA SER A 16 -8.27 -9.01 -7.22
C SER A 16 -8.42 -9.08 -5.70
N THR A 17 -9.29 -9.96 -5.23
CA THR A 17 -9.28 -10.41 -3.84
C THR A 17 -7.89 -10.95 -3.58
N LEU A 18 -7.15 -10.38 -2.63
CA LEU A 18 -5.94 -11.03 -2.15
C LEU A 18 -6.41 -12.34 -1.53
N ASP A 19 -6.04 -13.48 -2.10
CA ASP A 19 -6.17 -14.77 -1.45
C ASP A 19 -5.28 -14.72 -0.20
N ALA A 20 -5.86 -14.23 0.89
CA ALA A 20 -5.25 -14.21 2.21
C ALA A 20 -5.08 -15.67 2.65
N LYS A 21 -3.93 -16.26 2.28
CA LYS A 21 -3.57 -17.63 2.57
C LYS A 21 -3.43 -17.81 4.08
N SER A 22 -4.54 -18.18 4.73
CA SER A 22 -4.66 -18.98 5.96
C SER A 22 -3.63 -18.74 7.09
N GLY A 23 -3.27 -17.50 7.40
CA GLY A 23 -2.40 -17.23 8.54
C GLY A 23 -2.42 -15.78 8.97
N GLY A 24 -3.45 -15.37 9.72
CA GLY A 24 -3.57 -14.06 10.37
C GLY A 24 -3.55 -12.87 9.41
N THR A 25 -4.62 -12.08 9.36
CA THR A 25 -4.73 -10.87 8.52
C THR A 25 -3.88 -9.72 9.05
N SER A 26 -2.57 -9.94 9.17
CA SER A 26 -1.63 -8.94 9.63
C SER A 26 -0.38 -8.87 8.78
N LEU A 27 0.11 -7.65 8.57
CA LEU A 27 1.39 -7.35 7.93
C LEU A 27 2.38 -6.97 9.02
N SER A 28 3.57 -7.58 9.05
CA SER A 28 4.64 -7.21 9.99
C SER A 28 5.69 -6.33 9.32
N VAL A 29 6.27 -5.38 10.05
CA VAL A 29 7.42 -4.59 9.56
C VAL A 29 8.63 -5.48 9.23
N GLU A 30 8.77 -6.60 9.94
CA GLU A 30 9.91 -7.52 9.82
C GLU A 30 9.86 -8.38 8.55
N LYS A 31 8.71 -8.45 7.89
CA LYS A 31 8.49 -9.28 6.70
C LYS A 31 8.24 -8.40 5.48
N LYS A 32 9.33 -7.88 4.92
CA LYS A 32 9.29 -6.92 3.81
C LYS A 32 8.66 -7.51 2.54
N GLU A 33 8.65 -8.84 2.42
CA GLU A 33 8.11 -9.58 1.29
C GLU A 33 6.57 -9.60 1.29
N GLU A 34 5.92 -9.24 2.41
CA GLU A 34 4.46 -9.20 2.57
C GLU A 34 3.82 -7.91 2.02
N ALA A 35 4.56 -7.06 1.30
CA ALA A 35 3.97 -5.86 0.69
C ALA A 35 2.82 -6.23 -0.27
N LEU A 36 1.67 -5.58 -0.07
CA LEU A 36 0.49 -5.73 -0.91
C LEU A 36 0.77 -5.18 -2.30
N LYS A 37 0.21 -5.83 -3.32
CA LYS A 37 0.27 -5.37 -4.72
C LYS A 37 -1.13 -5.11 -5.23
N SER A 38 -1.29 -4.02 -5.97
CA SER A 38 -2.55 -3.78 -6.67
C SER A 38 -2.76 -4.84 -7.76
N PRO A 39 -4.02 -5.12 -8.13
CA PRO A 39 -4.36 -6.12 -9.15
C PRO A 39 -3.64 -5.92 -10.50
N ASN A 40 -3.45 -4.66 -10.89
CA ASN A 40 -2.76 -4.25 -12.11
C ASN A 40 -1.23 -4.05 -11.92
N GLY A 41 -0.69 -4.30 -10.73
CA GLY A 41 0.72 -4.15 -10.39
C GLY A 41 1.24 -2.71 -10.32
N VAL A 42 0.42 -1.70 -10.62
CA VAL A 42 0.85 -0.27 -10.65
C VAL A 42 1.25 0.23 -9.26
N PHE A 43 0.54 -0.20 -8.23
CA PHE A 43 0.76 0.24 -6.86
C PHE A 43 1.19 -0.93 -5.97
N SER A 44 1.97 -0.56 -4.95
CA SER A 44 2.32 -1.42 -3.83
C SER A 44 1.94 -0.72 -2.53
N ALA A 45 1.66 -1.48 -1.47
CA ALA A 45 1.40 -0.95 -0.15
C ALA A 45 2.01 -1.80 0.97
N GLY A 46 2.46 -1.18 2.05
CA GLY A 46 3.14 -1.86 3.15
C GLY A 46 3.91 -0.92 4.05
N PHE A 47 4.73 -1.47 4.95
CA PHE A 47 5.62 -0.67 5.79
C PHE A 47 6.82 -0.15 5.00
N TYR A 48 6.96 1.17 4.95
CA TYR A 48 8.02 1.90 4.27
C TYR A 48 8.95 2.53 5.31
N SER A 49 10.26 2.39 5.12
CA SER A 49 11.25 2.98 6.03
C SER A 49 11.31 4.49 5.84
N VAL A 50 11.18 5.24 6.92
CA VAL A 50 11.26 6.72 6.94
C VAL A 50 12.45 7.22 7.77
N GLY A 51 13.29 6.31 8.25
CA GLY A 51 14.47 6.61 9.05
C GLY A 51 15.00 5.37 9.77
N ASP A 52 15.85 5.60 10.77
CA ASP A 52 16.43 4.52 11.57
C ASP A 52 15.39 3.91 12.51
N ASN A 53 15.04 2.65 12.28
CA ASN A 53 14.06 1.92 13.06
C ASN A 53 12.66 2.60 13.11
N ALA A 54 12.34 3.40 12.10
CA ALA A 54 11.10 4.16 11.98
C ALA A 54 10.40 3.84 10.66
N PHE A 55 9.14 3.40 10.73
CA PHE A 55 8.38 2.94 9.57
C PHE A 55 6.97 3.52 9.56
N CYS A 56 6.46 3.82 8.37
CA CYS A 56 5.06 4.20 8.17
C CYS A 56 4.41 3.25 7.17
N PHE A 57 3.10 3.00 7.31
CA PHE A 57 2.38 2.30 6.25
C PHE A 57 2.17 3.28 5.09
N ALA A 58 2.52 2.87 3.87
CA ALA A 58 2.47 3.73 2.70
C ALA A 58 1.94 2.99 1.47
N ILE A 59 1.55 3.76 0.47
CA ILE A 59 1.24 3.30 -0.89
C ILE A 59 2.22 4.00 -1.83
N TRP A 60 2.82 3.24 -2.75
CA TRP A 60 3.79 3.76 -3.72
C TRP A 60 3.62 3.13 -5.09
N PHE A 61 4.14 3.79 -6.12
CA PHE A 61 4.27 3.22 -7.46
C PHE A 61 5.28 2.08 -7.46
N SER A 62 4.88 0.90 -7.91
CA SER A 62 5.70 -0.32 -7.87
C SER A 62 7.01 -0.20 -8.68
N ASN A 63 7.02 0.59 -9.75
CA ASN A 63 8.15 0.73 -10.67
C ASN A 63 9.22 1.72 -10.18
N SER A 64 8.84 2.69 -9.35
CA SER A 64 9.68 3.84 -9.00
C SER A 64 9.80 4.05 -7.50
N HIS A 65 9.06 3.30 -6.68
CA HIS A 65 8.97 3.49 -5.23
C HIS A 65 8.55 4.91 -4.81
N THR A 66 7.97 5.68 -5.73
CA THR A 66 7.45 7.02 -5.42
C THR A 66 6.18 6.88 -4.58
N ILE A 67 6.22 7.42 -3.37
CA ILE A 67 5.12 7.40 -2.42
C ILE A 67 4.00 8.31 -2.92
N VAL A 68 2.78 7.76 -2.99
CA VAL A 68 1.58 8.51 -3.37
C VAL A 68 0.68 8.79 -2.17
N TRP A 69 0.83 8.02 -1.09
CA TRP A 69 0.12 8.22 0.16
C TRP A 69 0.86 7.56 1.34
N MET A 70 0.74 8.13 2.53
CA MET A 70 1.34 7.59 3.76
C MET A 70 0.37 7.78 4.94
N ALA A 71 0.19 6.72 5.74
CA ALA A 71 -0.56 6.75 6.99
C ALA A 71 0.29 7.35 8.11
N ASN A 72 -0.30 8.25 8.90
CA ASN A 72 0.27 8.81 10.13
C ASN A 72 1.78 9.17 10.01
N PRO A 73 2.18 10.02 9.05
CA PRO A 73 3.60 10.31 8.79
C PRO A 73 4.34 10.93 9.98
N ASP A 74 3.62 11.53 10.93
CA ASP A 74 4.12 12.09 12.18
C ASP A 74 4.29 11.04 13.31
N GLN A 75 3.75 9.83 13.14
CA GLN A 75 3.73 8.77 14.17
C GLN A 75 4.27 7.44 13.62
N ALA A 76 5.51 7.47 13.13
CA ALA A 76 6.19 6.26 12.67
C ALA A 76 6.28 5.19 13.78
N VAL A 77 6.18 3.92 13.38
CA VAL A 77 6.26 2.76 14.26
C VAL A 77 7.68 2.16 14.28
N ASN A 78 7.96 1.35 15.30
CA ASN A 78 9.24 0.66 15.46
C ASN A 78 9.42 -0.42 14.38
N GLY A 79 10.66 -0.65 13.95
CA GLY A 79 11.02 -1.71 13.00
C GLY A 79 10.82 -3.14 13.50
N LYS A 80 10.59 -3.34 14.80
CA LYS A 80 10.44 -4.66 15.44
C LYS A 80 9.07 -4.78 16.09
N ARG A 81 8.43 -5.94 15.92
CA ARG A 81 7.14 -6.31 16.53
C ARG A 81 5.94 -5.40 16.20
N SER A 82 6.13 -4.38 15.37
CA SER A 82 5.03 -3.57 14.83
C SER A 82 4.34 -4.31 13.70
N LYS A 83 3.01 -4.27 13.70
CA LYS A 83 2.19 -4.90 12.69
C LYS A 83 0.91 -4.10 12.42
N LEU A 84 0.42 -4.18 11.19
CA LEU A 84 -0.92 -3.76 10.82
C LEU A 84 -1.82 -5.00 10.87
N SER A 85 -2.97 -4.94 11.53
CA SER A 85 -3.93 -6.05 11.57
C SER A 85 -5.35 -5.55 11.33
N LEU A 86 -6.17 -6.37 10.70
CA LEU A 86 -7.61 -6.13 10.61
C LEU A 86 -8.29 -6.52 11.94
N LEU A 87 -9.32 -5.77 12.32
CA LEU A 87 -10.20 -6.07 13.45
C LEU A 87 -11.30 -7.05 13.06
#